data_AF-A0A534LZT0-F1
#
_entry.id   AF-A0A534LZT0-F1
#
_cell.length_a   1.000
_cell.length_b   1.000
_cell.length_c   1.000
_cell.angle_alpha   90.00
_cell.angle_beta   90.00
_cell.angle_gamma   90.00
#
_symmetry.space_group_name_H-M   'P 1'
#
loop_
_entity.id
_entity.type
_entity.pdbx_description
1 polymer ?
#
loop_
_entity_poly.entity_id
_entity_poly.type
_entity_poly.pdbx_seq_one_letter_code
_entity_poly.pdbx_strand_id
1 'polypeptide(L)'
;MFRRVHVSTEFSFLLSGVFIMIVAWALNLIGVVSGDQSSGHGAGDIYLWLFLMFQGLAFSTVGVIGAHYREFAANPNLGKPYGVGFLLIADGGLHLLALNQHLGILPAALFFEVVAPLQILGGIAFPYLRRRWDAAWLVFTLFLIGAFIVTRTVAIWPIGVIEEVDLLGILSKAVEVATCVLLISIMRANAAARDVPAPSAVNGP
;
A
#
# COMPACT_ATOMS: atom_id res chain seq x y z
N MET A 1 19.88 6.67 -30.38
CA MET A 1 18.89 5.58 -30.44
C MET A 1 17.95 5.72 -29.25
N PHE A 2 16.82 6.40 -29.41
CA PHE A 2 15.84 6.55 -28.32
C PHE A 2 15.11 5.23 -28.15
N ARG A 3 15.31 4.57 -26.99
CA ARG A 3 14.45 3.44 -26.58
C ARG A 3 13.03 3.98 -26.48
N ARG A 4 12.11 3.52 -27.34
CA ARG A 4 10.68 3.81 -27.18
C ARG A 4 10.25 3.25 -25.82
N VAL A 5 9.89 4.13 -24.90
CA VAL A 5 9.21 3.74 -23.67
C VAL A 5 7.84 3.23 -24.09
N HIS A 6 7.61 1.92 -23.96
CA HIS A 6 6.30 1.34 -24.19
C HIS A 6 5.53 1.43 -22.88
N VAL A 7 4.58 2.36 -22.82
CA VAL A 7 3.69 2.55 -21.68
C VAL A 7 2.49 1.61 -21.88
N SER A 8 2.35 0.60 -21.03
CA SER A 8 1.19 -0.30 -21.08
C SER A 8 -0.07 0.40 -20.56
N THR A 9 -1.25 -0.08 -20.97
CA THR A 9 -2.54 0.38 -20.42
C THR A 9 -2.58 0.19 -18.91
N GLU A 10 -2.19 -1.00 -18.43
CA GLU A 10 -2.02 -1.34 -17.01
C GLU A 10 -1.21 -0.27 -16.26
N PHE A 11 -0.01 0.05 -16.75
CA PHE A 11 0.88 1.04 -16.13
C PHE A 11 0.29 2.46 -16.19
N SER A 12 -0.41 2.82 -17.27
CA SER A 12 -1.04 4.13 -17.42
C SER A 12 -2.14 4.35 -16.38
N PHE A 13 -3.00 3.35 -16.18
CA PHE A 13 -4.07 3.41 -15.18
C PHE A 13 -3.50 3.41 -13.76
N LEU A 14 -2.50 2.57 -13.49
CA LEU A 14 -1.80 2.55 -12.20
C LEU A 14 -1.20 3.93 -11.88
N LEU A 15 -0.45 4.50 -12.81
CA LEU A 15 0.20 5.80 -12.59
C LEU A 15 -0.82 6.93 -12.46
N SER A 16 -1.88 6.91 -13.27
CA SER A 16 -2.95 7.92 -13.21
C SER A 16 -3.71 7.85 -11.89
N GLY A 17 -4.01 6.65 -11.39
CA GLY A 17 -4.70 6.48 -10.12
C GLY A 17 -3.83 6.88 -8.93
N VAL A 18 -2.55 6.52 -8.93
CA VAL A 18 -1.58 7.03 -7.94
C VAL A 18 -1.45 8.55 -8.03
N PHE A 19 -1.45 9.13 -9.23
CA PHE A 19 -1.43 10.59 -9.39
C PHE A 19 -2.65 11.26 -8.77
N ILE A 20 -3.85 10.71 -8.98
CA ILE A 20 -5.08 11.18 -8.32
C ILE A 20 -4.92 11.16 -6.79
N MET A 21 -4.35 10.08 -6.24
CA MET A 21 -4.07 9.98 -4.80
C MET A 21 -3.12 11.09 -4.34
N ILE A 22 -2.00 11.30 -5.02
CA ILE A 22 -1.04 12.35 -4.65
C ILE A 22 -1.66 13.74 -4.72
N VAL A 23 -2.49 14.02 -5.73
CA VAL A 23 -3.21 15.30 -5.82
C VAL A 23 -4.19 15.47 -4.67
N ALA A 24 -4.97 14.44 -4.33
CA ALA A 24 -5.89 14.48 -3.20
C ALA A 24 -5.15 14.74 -1.87
N TRP A 25 -4.03 14.04 -1.64
CA TRP A 25 -3.17 14.29 -0.49
C TRP A 25 -2.60 15.71 -0.47
N ALA A 26 -2.10 16.22 -1.60
CA ALA A 26 -1.52 17.55 -1.69
C ALA A 26 -2.56 18.65 -1.40
N LEU A 27 -3.79 18.48 -1.89
CA LEU A 27 -4.89 19.40 -1.57
C LEU A 27 -5.24 19.37 -0.08
N ASN A 28 -5.26 18.18 0.54
CA ASN A 28 -5.43 18.07 1.98
C ASN A 28 -4.29 18.76 2.75
N LEU A 29 -3.04 18.57 2.33
CA LEU A 29 -1.86 19.20 2.93
C LEU A 29 -1.95 20.73 2.86
N ILE A 30 -2.33 21.29 1.71
CA ILE A 30 -2.51 22.73 1.55
C ILE A 30 -3.54 23.26 2.55
N GLY A 31 -4.68 22.58 2.71
CA GLY A 31 -5.72 22.97 3.67
C GLY A 31 -5.24 22.91 5.12
N VAL A 32 -4.44 21.91 5.49
CA VAL A 32 -3.83 21.81 6.82
C VAL A 32 -2.85 22.97 7.06
N VAL A 33 -1.98 23.26 6.09
CA VAL A 33 -0.96 24.31 6.20
C VAL A 33 -1.57 25.72 6.20
N SER A 34 -2.67 25.94 5.48
CA SER A 34 -3.37 27.24 5.45
C SER A 34 -4.12 27.56 6.74
N GLY A 35 -4.19 26.63 7.70
CA GLY A 35 -4.92 26.81 8.95
C GLY A 35 -6.43 26.94 8.75
N ASP A 36 -6.94 26.48 7.60
CA ASP A 36 -8.34 26.64 7.21
C ASP A 36 -9.21 25.63 7.96
N GLN A 37 -9.38 25.87 9.26
CA GLN A 37 -10.34 25.18 10.12
C GLN A 37 -11.72 25.87 10.09
N SER A 38 -11.85 26.98 9.34
CA SER A 38 -12.95 27.95 9.42
C SER A 38 -14.15 27.74 8.48
N SER A 39 -14.15 26.72 7.62
CA SER A 39 -15.33 26.40 6.80
C SER A 39 -15.81 24.96 7.04
N GLY A 40 -16.55 24.70 8.12
CA GLY A 40 -17.47 23.55 8.25
C GLY A 40 -16.93 22.12 8.09
N HIS A 41 -15.62 21.91 7.90
CA HIS A 41 -15.02 20.63 7.49
C HIS A 41 -13.87 20.16 8.41
N GLY A 42 -13.56 20.89 9.48
CA GLY A 42 -12.43 20.63 10.40
C GLY A 42 -12.46 19.31 11.20
N ALA A 43 -13.58 18.57 11.15
CA ALA A 43 -13.67 17.18 11.58
C ALA A 43 -14.48 16.31 10.58
N GLY A 44 -14.94 16.91 9.48
CA GLY A 44 -15.97 16.37 8.60
C GLY A 44 -15.48 15.74 7.30
N ASP A 45 -14.20 15.88 6.94
CA ASP A 45 -13.79 15.60 5.55
C ASP A 45 -12.69 14.54 5.38
N ILE A 46 -12.28 13.84 6.44
CA ILE A 46 -11.44 12.64 6.28
C ILE A 46 -12.09 11.65 5.32
N TYR A 47 -13.42 11.57 5.33
CA TYR A 47 -14.20 10.74 4.40
C TYR A 47 -14.03 11.16 2.94
N LEU A 48 -13.98 12.46 2.62
CA LEU A 48 -13.73 12.93 1.25
C LEU A 48 -12.32 12.56 0.81
N TRP A 49 -11.32 12.82 1.66
CA TRP A 49 -9.94 12.52 1.31
C TRP A 49 -9.73 11.01 1.13
N LEU A 50 -10.30 10.19 2.01
CA LEU A 50 -10.34 8.74 1.83
C LEU A 50 -11.06 8.35 0.53
N PHE A 51 -12.22 8.95 0.24
CA PHE A 51 -12.96 8.68 -0.98
C PHE A 51 -12.13 9.00 -2.24
N LEU A 52 -11.50 10.18 -2.30
CA LEU A 52 -10.65 10.58 -3.42
C LEU A 52 -9.42 9.68 -3.56
N MET A 53 -8.78 9.30 -2.45
CA MET A 53 -7.65 8.38 -2.45
C MET A 53 -8.04 6.99 -2.97
N PHE A 54 -9.13 6.43 -2.44
CA PHE A 54 -9.62 5.13 -2.88
C PHE A 54 -10.22 5.16 -4.28
N GLN A 55 -10.72 6.30 -4.77
CA GLN A 55 -11.12 6.48 -6.16
C GLN A 55 -9.92 6.34 -7.11
N GLY A 56 -8.78 6.94 -6.77
CA GLY A 56 -7.52 6.75 -7.51
C GLY A 56 -7.05 5.29 -7.49
N LEU A 57 -7.13 4.64 -6.32
CA LEU A 57 -6.79 3.21 -6.20
C LEU A 57 -7.74 2.32 -7.03
N ALA A 58 -9.05 2.60 -7.00
CA ALA A 58 -10.04 1.88 -7.78
C ALA A 58 -9.78 2.04 -9.29
N PHE A 59 -9.44 3.25 -9.73
CA PHE A 59 -9.05 3.51 -11.11
C PHE A 59 -7.82 2.69 -11.53
N SER A 60 -6.78 2.66 -10.68
CA SER A 60 -5.59 1.82 -10.87
C SER A 60 -5.97 0.34 -11.02
N THR A 61 -6.82 -0.14 -10.10
CA THR A 61 -7.24 -1.54 -10.02
C THR A 61 -8.04 -1.96 -11.26
N VAL A 62 -8.96 -1.13 -11.74
CA VAL A 62 -9.77 -1.40 -12.94
C VAL A 62 -8.89 -1.54 -14.17
N GLY A 63 -7.85 -0.70 -14.32
CA GLY A 63 -6.93 -0.80 -15.46
C GLY A 63 -6.17 -2.13 -15.51
N VAL A 64 -5.69 -2.59 -14.35
CA VAL A 64 -4.98 -3.88 -14.24
C VAL A 64 -5.93 -5.05 -14.45
N ILE A 65 -7.12 -5.05 -13.83
CA ILE A 65 -8.12 -6.09 -14.06
C ILE A 65 -8.53 -6.13 -15.52
N GLY A 66 -8.79 -4.98 -16.14
CA GLY A 66 -9.17 -4.89 -17.55
C GLY A 66 -8.11 -5.46 -18.49
N ALA A 67 -6.83 -5.24 -18.20
CA ALA A 67 -5.72 -5.77 -18.98
C ALA A 67 -5.52 -7.30 -18.83
N HIS A 68 -5.85 -7.88 -17.68
CA HIS A 68 -5.49 -9.26 -17.32
C HIS A 68 -6.67 -10.16 -16.95
N TYR A 69 -7.93 -9.74 -17.17
CA TYR A 69 -9.11 -10.43 -16.62
C TYR A 69 -9.18 -11.92 -16.94
N ARG A 70 -8.82 -12.32 -18.17
CA ARG A 70 -8.84 -13.74 -18.61
C ARG A 70 -7.82 -14.57 -17.87
N GLU A 71 -6.63 -14.01 -17.64
CA GLU A 71 -5.52 -14.67 -16.96
C GLU A 71 -5.85 -14.85 -15.49
N PHE A 72 -6.41 -13.82 -14.85
CA PHE A 72 -6.85 -13.89 -13.46
C PHE A 72 -8.02 -14.85 -13.26
N ALA A 73 -8.97 -14.91 -14.20
CA ALA A 73 -10.07 -15.87 -14.16
C ALA A 73 -9.57 -17.32 -14.31
N ALA A 74 -8.56 -17.55 -15.16
CA ALA A 74 -7.97 -18.87 -15.36
C ALA A 74 -7.06 -19.29 -14.19
N ASN A 75 -6.32 -18.36 -13.61
CA ASN A 75 -5.44 -18.60 -12.46
C ASN A 75 -5.44 -17.40 -11.51
N PRO A 76 -6.28 -17.41 -10.46
CA PRO A 76 -6.38 -16.32 -9.50
C PRO A 76 -5.07 -16.02 -8.76
N ASN A 77 -4.12 -16.96 -8.69
CA ASN A 77 -2.83 -16.72 -8.04
C ASN A 77 -1.99 -15.67 -8.79
N LEU A 78 -2.22 -15.45 -10.09
CA LEU A 78 -1.56 -14.41 -10.87
C LEU A 78 -1.96 -12.99 -10.44
N GLY A 79 -3.17 -12.83 -9.89
CA GLY A 79 -3.66 -11.55 -9.39
C GLY A 79 -3.17 -11.20 -7.97
N LYS A 80 -2.68 -12.18 -7.20
CA LYS A 80 -2.29 -11.95 -5.79
C LYS A 80 -1.15 -10.92 -5.64
N PRO A 81 -0.07 -10.94 -6.45
CA PRO A 81 0.96 -9.90 -6.36
C PRO A 81 0.42 -8.49 -6.63
N TYR A 82 -0.52 -8.34 -7.57
CA TYR A 82 -1.21 -7.07 -7.80
C TYR A 82 -2.07 -6.66 -6.61
N GLY A 83 -2.79 -7.60 -6.00
CA GLY A 83 -3.52 -7.36 -4.76
C GLY A 83 -2.63 -6.84 -3.64
N VAL A 84 -1.45 -7.43 -3.42
CA VAL A 84 -0.47 -6.92 -2.44
C VAL A 84 -0.01 -5.52 -2.83
N GLY A 85 0.29 -5.30 -4.12
CA GLY A 85 0.69 -3.99 -4.63
C GLY A 85 -0.34 -2.91 -4.34
N PHE A 86 -1.62 -3.18 -4.59
CA PHE A 86 -2.71 -2.25 -4.30
C PHE A 86 -2.92 -2.02 -2.80
N LEU A 87 -2.78 -3.05 -1.97
CA LEU A 87 -2.87 -2.88 -0.51
C LEU A 87 -1.71 -2.03 0.03
N LEU A 88 -0.49 -2.19 -0.50
CA LEU A 88 0.65 -1.33 -0.15
C LEU A 88 0.41 0.12 -0.60
N ILE A 89 -0.09 0.34 -1.82
CA ILE A 89 -0.42 1.70 -2.30
C ILE A 89 -1.53 2.31 -1.44
N ALA A 90 -2.56 1.54 -1.10
CA ALA A 90 -3.66 1.98 -0.24
C ALA A 90 -3.12 2.45 1.11
N ASP A 91 -2.34 1.62 1.79
CA ASP A 91 -1.80 1.92 3.11
C ASP A 91 -0.79 3.08 3.07
N GLY A 92 0.04 3.14 2.04
CA GLY A 92 0.90 4.30 1.79
C GLY A 92 0.10 5.59 1.63
N GLY A 93 -1.06 5.53 0.97
CA GLY A 93 -1.99 6.65 0.89
C GLY A 93 -2.58 7.05 2.25
N LEU A 94 -2.91 6.09 3.11
CA LEU A 94 -3.36 6.37 4.48
C LEU A 94 -2.23 7.01 5.30
N HIS A 95 -1.00 6.54 5.16
CA HIS A 95 0.17 7.13 5.81
C HIS A 95 0.51 8.53 5.30
N LEU A 96 0.22 8.86 4.03
CA LEU A 96 0.29 10.25 3.55
C LEU A 96 -0.73 11.16 4.25
N LEU A 97 -1.95 10.69 4.49
CA LEU A 97 -2.93 11.45 5.27
C LEU A 97 -2.49 11.56 6.75
N ALA A 98 -1.89 10.51 7.30
CA ALA A 98 -1.36 10.53 8.66
C ALA A 98 -0.18 11.50 8.80
N LEU A 99 0.68 11.62 7.79
CA LEU A 99 1.74 12.64 7.73
C LEU A 99 1.17 14.04 7.97
N ASN A 100 0.07 14.39 7.30
CA ASN A 100 -0.55 15.71 7.44
C ASN A 100 -1.07 15.95 8.87
N GLN A 101 -1.54 14.91 9.56
CA GLN A 101 -1.99 14.99 10.96
C GLN A 101 -0.82 15.17 11.95
N HIS A 102 0.38 14.70 11.60
CA HIS A 102 1.54 14.67 12.49
C HIS A 102 2.59 15.74 12.18
N LEU A 103 2.30 16.74 11.33
CA LEU A 103 3.25 17.81 10.99
C LEU A 103 3.77 18.59 12.21
N GLY A 104 2.99 18.65 13.30
CA GLY A 104 3.41 19.25 14.57
C GLY A 104 4.38 18.39 15.41
N ILE A 105 4.57 17.13 15.05
CA ILE A 105 5.40 16.14 15.77
C ILE A 105 6.46 15.62 14.81
N LEU A 106 7.61 16.31 14.76
CA LEU A 106 8.67 16.06 13.77
C LEU A 106 9.06 14.57 13.62
N PRO A 107 9.29 13.79 14.69
CA PRO A 107 9.64 12.38 14.54
C PRO A 107 8.57 11.53 13.86
N ALA A 108 7.29 11.80 14.14
CA ALA A 108 6.17 11.10 13.52
C ALA A 108 5.98 11.52 12.06
N ALA A 109 6.12 12.82 11.76
CA ALA A 109 6.12 13.31 10.39
C ALA A 109 7.21 12.66 9.54
N LEU A 110 8.47 12.65 10.01
CA LEU A 110 9.58 12.01 9.29
C LEU A 110 9.35 10.52 9.06
N PHE A 111 8.73 9.82 10.02
CA PHE A 111 8.38 8.42 9.85
C PHE A 111 7.43 8.21 8.67
N PHE A 112 6.33 8.97 8.62
CA PHE A 112 5.35 8.85 7.53
C PHE A 112 5.87 9.37 6.19
N GLU A 113 6.71 10.41 6.20
CA GLU A 113 7.39 10.93 5.00
C GLU A 113 8.25 9.86 4.31
N VAL A 114 8.81 8.93 5.08
CA VAL A 114 9.59 7.81 4.52
C VAL A 114 8.72 6.60 4.21
N VAL A 115 7.86 6.19 5.14
CA VAL A 115 7.05 4.97 5.04
C VAL A 115 6.05 5.04 3.89
N ALA A 116 5.38 6.17 3.71
CA ALA A 116 4.33 6.30 2.72
C ALA A 116 4.86 6.19 1.26
N PRO A 117 5.92 6.94 0.85
CA PRO A 117 6.52 6.75 -0.46
C PRO A 117 7.11 5.35 -0.64
N LEU A 118 7.71 4.76 0.39
CA LEU A 118 8.25 3.41 0.33
C LEU A 118 7.14 2.38 0.01
N GLN A 119 5.98 2.51 0.64
CA GLN A 119 4.83 1.65 0.37
C GLN A 119 4.21 1.89 -1.00
N ILE A 120 4.08 3.13 -1.45
CA ILE A 120 3.53 3.45 -2.77
C ILE A 120 4.46 2.92 -3.87
N LEU A 121 5.75 3.26 -3.83
CA LEU A 121 6.74 2.80 -4.80
C LEU A 121 6.92 1.29 -4.73
N GLY A 122 6.93 0.75 -3.51
CA GLY A 122 6.95 -0.68 -3.23
C GLY A 122 5.77 -1.40 -3.86
N GLY A 123 4.56 -0.88 -3.69
CA GLY A 123 3.34 -1.44 -4.24
C GLY A 123 3.26 -1.39 -5.76
N ILE A 124 3.73 -0.31 -6.37
CA ILE A 124 3.91 -0.20 -7.84
C ILE A 124 4.87 -1.27 -8.35
N ALA A 125 5.99 -1.47 -7.65
CA ALA A 125 7.01 -2.43 -8.06
C ALA A 125 6.66 -3.89 -7.73
N PHE A 126 5.84 -4.13 -6.71
CA PHE A 126 5.62 -5.44 -6.08
C PHE A 126 5.25 -6.57 -7.08
N PRO A 127 4.37 -6.36 -8.07
CA PRO A 127 4.05 -7.39 -9.06
C PRO A 127 5.29 -7.91 -9.81
N TYR A 128 6.28 -7.03 -10.02
CA TYR A 128 7.49 -7.29 -10.81
C TYR A 128 8.72 -7.66 -9.96
N LEU A 129 8.63 -7.53 -8.63
CA LEU A 129 9.74 -7.87 -7.74
C LEU A 129 9.97 -9.38 -7.65
N ARG A 130 11.24 -9.75 -7.40
CA ARG A 130 11.61 -11.14 -7.11
C ARG A 130 10.96 -11.58 -5.79
N ARG A 131 10.31 -12.75 -5.80
CA ARG A 131 9.61 -13.34 -4.64
C ARG A 131 10.46 -13.54 -3.37
N ARG A 132 11.80 -13.47 -3.49
CA ARG A 132 12.71 -13.46 -2.32
C ARG A 132 12.46 -12.28 -1.36
N TRP A 133 11.84 -11.20 -1.85
CA TRP A 133 11.54 -10.01 -1.07
C TRP A 133 10.20 -10.10 -0.34
N ASP A 134 9.36 -11.11 -0.61
CA ASP A 134 8.04 -11.26 0.02
C ASP A 134 8.16 -11.31 1.56
N ALA A 135 9.19 -11.98 2.09
CA ALA A 135 9.46 -12.05 3.53
C ALA A 135 9.88 -10.68 4.11
N ALA A 136 10.64 -9.89 3.35
CA ALA A 136 11.04 -8.54 3.79
C ALA A 136 9.83 -7.61 3.87
N TRP A 137 8.93 -7.68 2.89
CA TRP A 137 7.65 -6.96 2.92
C TRP A 137 6.77 -7.40 4.08
N LEU A 138 6.71 -8.70 4.38
CA LEU A 138 5.95 -9.20 5.53
C LEU A 138 6.51 -8.67 6.85
N VAL A 139 7.83 -8.74 7.04
CA VAL A 139 8.50 -8.21 8.25
C VAL A 139 8.27 -6.70 8.36
N PHE A 140 8.37 -5.97 7.26
CA PHE A 140 8.09 -4.54 7.22
C PHE A 140 6.64 -4.22 7.64
N THR A 141 5.65 -4.90 7.06
CA THR A 141 4.24 -4.71 7.42
C THR A 141 3.97 -5.08 8.89
N LEU A 142 4.54 -6.19 9.38
CA LEU A 142 4.42 -6.56 10.80
C LEU A 142 5.08 -5.53 11.73
N PHE A 143 6.19 -4.93 11.31
CA PHE A 143 6.81 -3.83 12.04
C PHE A 143 5.88 -2.62 12.14
N LEU A 144 5.16 -2.25 11.07
CA LEU A 144 4.21 -1.12 11.11
C LEU A 144 3.01 -1.38 12.03
N ILE A 145 2.50 -2.62 12.05
CA ILE A 145 1.47 -3.05 13.02
C ILE A 145 2.03 -2.92 14.44
N GLY A 146 3.25 -3.43 14.67
CA GLY A 146 3.92 -3.34 15.97
C GLY A 146 4.14 -1.90 16.42
N ALA A 147 4.63 -1.03 15.54
CA ALA A 147 4.86 0.38 15.83
C ALA A 147 3.57 1.09 16.25
N PHE A 148 2.45 0.80 15.58
CA PHE A 148 1.14 1.30 15.98
C PHE A 148 0.76 0.83 17.39
N ILE A 149 0.88 -0.47 17.69
CA ILE A 149 0.53 -1.00 19.01
C ILE A 149 1.40 -0.36 20.10
N VAL A 150 2.71 -0.26 19.90
CA VAL A 150 3.62 0.28 20.91
C VAL A 150 3.31 1.77 21.16
N THR A 151 3.13 2.57 20.11
CA THR A 151 2.83 4.01 20.25
C THR A 151 1.47 4.28 20.93
N ARG A 152 0.51 3.35 20.83
CA ARG A 152 -0.81 3.44 21.49
C ARG A 152 -0.84 2.85 22.90
N THR A 153 0.24 2.18 23.32
CA THR A 153 0.31 1.51 24.63
C THR A 153 1.24 2.23 25.60
N VAL A 154 2.36 2.78 25.11
CA VAL A 154 3.38 3.42 25.95
C VAL A 154 3.91 4.68 25.27
N ALA A 155 4.29 5.68 26.08
CA ALA A 155 4.99 6.85 25.58
C ALA A 155 6.43 6.47 25.20
N ILE A 156 6.79 6.70 23.94
CA ILE A 156 8.13 6.37 23.39
C ILE A 156 8.87 7.67 23.12
N TRP A 157 10.13 7.79 23.56
CA TRP A 157 10.99 8.89 23.12
C TRP A 157 11.39 8.69 21.65
N PRO A 158 11.34 9.72 20.78
CA PRO A 158 11.12 11.15 21.06
C PRO A 158 9.66 11.65 20.96
N ILE A 159 8.67 10.80 20.71
CA ILE A 159 7.24 11.18 20.59
C ILE A 159 6.72 11.73 21.92
N GLY A 160 7.08 11.09 23.04
CA GLY A 160 6.87 11.60 24.40
C GLY A 160 5.43 11.52 24.92
N VAL A 161 4.48 11.06 24.10
CA VAL A 161 3.07 10.88 24.46
C VAL A 161 2.58 9.49 24.01
N ILE A 162 1.49 9.03 24.61
CA ILE A 162 0.73 7.89 24.10
C ILE A 162 -0.16 8.42 22.98
N GLU A 163 0.00 7.87 21.79
CA GLU A 163 -0.78 8.25 20.61
C GLU A 163 -2.23 7.80 20.73
N GLU A 164 -3.14 8.58 20.16
CA GLU A 164 -4.57 8.24 20.16
C GLU A 164 -4.88 7.13 19.15
N VAL A 165 -5.96 6.39 19.42
CA VAL A 165 -6.52 5.43 18.47
C VAL A 165 -7.53 6.17 17.59
N ASP A 166 -7.11 6.50 16.38
CA ASP A 166 -7.92 7.20 15.40
C ASP A 166 -8.40 6.26 14.26
N LEU A 167 -9.39 6.72 13.49
CA LEU A 167 -9.99 5.94 12.40
C LEU A 167 -9.00 5.62 11.28
N LEU A 168 -8.07 6.53 10.96
CA LEU A 168 -7.09 6.35 9.90
C LEU A 168 -6.08 5.28 10.31
N GLY A 169 -5.63 5.31 11.56
CA GLY A 169 -4.80 4.27 12.18
C GLY A 169 -5.47 2.90 12.14
N ILE A 170 -6.74 2.79 12.55
CA ILE A 170 -7.50 1.53 12.49
C ILE A 170 -7.61 1.02 11.05
N LEU A 171 -7.95 1.89 10.09
CA LEU A 171 -8.10 1.51 8.69
C LEU A 171 -6.76 1.02 8.11
N SER A 172 -5.67 1.73 8.39
CA SER A 172 -4.32 1.33 8.01
C SER A 172 -3.98 -0.06 8.56
N LYS A 173 -4.21 -0.32 9.86
CA LYS A 173 -3.97 -1.65 10.44
C LYS A 173 -4.81 -2.74 9.76
N ALA A 174 -6.04 -2.45 9.36
CA ALA A 174 -6.87 -3.41 8.63
C ALA A 174 -6.27 -3.75 7.25
N VAL A 175 -5.77 -2.75 6.53
CA VAL A 175 -5.07 -2.93 5.25
C VAL A 175 -3.75 -3.69 5.43
N GLU A 176 -2.97 -3.39 6.46
CA GLU A 176 -1.73 -4.09 6.80
C GLU A 176 -1.98 -5.58 7.13
N VAL A 177 -3.02 -5.88 7.91
CA VAL A 177 -3.41 -7.27 8.21
C VAL A 177 -3.80 -8.01 6.93
N ALA A 178 -4.60 -7.39 6.07
CA ALA A 178 -4.95 -7.97 4.77
C ALA A 178 -3.69 -8.21 3.90
N THR A 179 -2.74 -7.29 3.94
CA THR A 179 -1.44 -7.40 3.25
C THR A 179 -0.64 -8.60 3.77
N CYS A 180 -0.52 -8.75 5.09
CA CYS A 180 0.13 -9.89 5.74
C CYS A 180 -0.51 -11.22 5.30
N VAL A 181 -1.84 -11.32 5.33
CA VAL A 181 -2.58 -12.52 4.92
C VAL A 181 -2.27 -12.88 3.46
N LEU A 182 -2.26 -11.89 2.57
CA LEU A 182 -2.02 -12.13 1.15
C LEU A 182 -0.55 -12.48 0.86
N LEU A 183 0.40 -11.84 1.54
CA LEU A 183 1.83 -12.19 1.48
C LEU A 183 2.07 -13.63 1.94
N ILE A 184 1.50 -14.02 3.08
CA ILE A 184 1.59 -15.39 3.59
C ILE A 184 0.97 -16.37 2.59
N SER A 185 -0.17 -16.02 1.97
CA SER A 185 -0.80 -16.84 0.93
C SER A 185 0.12 -17.07 -0.27
N ILE A 186 0.78 -16.02 -0.78
CA ILE A 186 1.74 -16.11 -1.90
C ILE A 186 2.95 -16.96 -1.52
N MET A 187 3.53 -16.71 -0.33
CA MET A 187 4.69 -17.45 0.15
C MET A 187 4.41 -18.95 0.31
N ARG A 188 3.23 -19.31 0.84
CA ARG A 188 2.79 -20.71 0.95
C ARG A 188 2.59 -21.36 -0.42
N ALA A 189 1.99 -20.66 -1.38
CA ALA A 189 1.82 -21.16 -2.74
C ALA A 189 3.18 -21.41 -3.43
N ASN A 190 4.15 -20.51 -3.24
CA ASN A 190 5.50 -20.65 -3.78
C ASN A 190 6.27 -21.81 -3.14
N ALA A 191 6.10 -22.06 -1.84
CA ALA A 191 6.70 -23.21 -1.17
C ALA A 191 6.12 -24.53 -1.72
N ALA A 192 4.79 -24.63 -1.79
CA ALA A 192 4.11 -25.82 -2.33
C ALA A 192 4.53 -26.14 -3.77
N ALA A 193 4.75 -25.13 -4.61
CA ALA A 193 5.23 -25.32 -5.99
C ALA A 193 6.68 -25.83 -6.08
N ARG A 194 7.52 -25.56 -5.06
CA ARG A 194 8.90 -26.08 -5.00
C ARG A 194 8.97 -27.53 -4.54
N ASP A 195 7.99 -27.96 -3.76
CA ASP A 195 7.94 -29.30 -3.18
C ASP A 195 7.32 -30.36 -4.12
N VAL A 196 6.83 -29.95 -5.31
CA VAL A 196 6.39 -30.89 -6.35
C VAL A 196 7.63 -31.53 -6.98
N PRO A 197 7.84 -32.85 -6.85
CA PRO A 197 8.96 -33.53 -7.48
C PRO A 197 8.89 -33.34 -9.00
N ALA A 198 10.04 -33.04 -9.62
CA ALA A 198 10.13 -33.09 -11.08
C ALA A 198 9.65 -34.47 -11.55
N PRO A 199 8.84 -34.57 -12.62
CA PRO A 199 8.49 -35.87 -13.18
C PRO A 199 9.79 -36.63 -13.42
N SER A 200 9.94 -37.77 -12.75
CA SER A 200 11.05 -38.66 -13.06
C SER A 200 11.01 -38.91 -14.56
N ALA A 201 12.11 -38.62 -15.25
CA ALA A 201 12.28 -39.05 -16.62
C ALA A 201 12.14 -40.58 -16.60
N VAL A 202 10.94 -41.07 -16.91
CA VAL A 202 10.71 -42.47 -17.18
C VAL A 202 11.51 -42.74 -18.43
N ASN A 203 12.70 -43.31 -18.25
CA ASN A 203 13.43 -43.96 -19.32
C ASN A 203 12.50 -45.05 -19.85
N GLY A 204 11.84 -44.74 -20.98
CA GLY A 204 11.12 -45.73 -21.78
C GLY A 204 12.10 -46.72 -22.42
N PRO A 205 11.60 -47.91 -22.78
CA PRO A 205 12.37 -49.13 -23.04
C PRO A 205 13.40 -49.03 -24.16
#